data_AF-A0A179SDF4-F1
#
_entry.id   AF-A0A179SDF4-F1
#
_cell.length_a   1.000
_cell.length_b   1.000
_cell.length_c   1.000
_cell.angle_alpha   90.00
_cell.angle_beta   90.00
_cell.angle_gamma   90.00
#
_symmetry.space_group_name_H-M   'P 1'
#
loop_
_entity.id
_entity.type
_entity.pdbx_description
1 polymer ?
#
loop_
_entity_poly.entity_id
_entity_poly.type
_entity_poly.pdbx_seq_one_letter_code
_entity_poly.pdbx_strand_id
1 'polypeptide(L)'
;MPAIVPDLSAGFWVSQLSKHYEIAHVWRRNLAQIFPHDRVLDRPAAWGICDEMLTLRNRIAHHEPIFHLPLEQRYRDLQRIVAALCPGTHAFAEAHSNFRMVWHARP
;
A
#
# COMPACT_ATOMS: atom_id res chain seq x y z
N MET A 1 24.24 -10.90 -12.93
CA MET A 1 23.96 -9.48 -12.64
C MET A 1 23.03 -9.44 -11.45
N PRO A 2 23.33 -8.72 -10.36
CA PRO A 2 22.35 -8.55 -9.28
C PRO A 2 21.09 -7.94 -9.90
N ALA A 3 19.93 -8.52 -9.61
CA ALA A 3 18.68 -7.97 -10.10
C ALA A 3 18.49 -6.63 -9.38
N ILE A 4 18.43 -5.55 -10.16
CA ILE A 4 18.33 -4.17 -9.63
C ILE A 4 17.02 -3.96 -8.85
N VAL A 5 15.99 -4.76 -9.16
CA VAL A 5 14.63 -4.64 -8.62
C VAL A 5 14.51 -5.08 -7.14
N PRO A 6 15.03 -6.24 -6.69
CA PRO A 6 14.94 -6.66 -5.29
C PRO A 6 15.73 -5.81 -4.28
N ASP A 7 16.73 -5.04 -4.72
CA ASP A 7 17.50 -4.15 -3.84
C ASP A 7 16.79 -2.80 -3.57
N LEU A 8 15.64 -2.55 -4.21
CA LEU A 8 14.89 -1.31 -4.04
C LEU A 8 14.04 -1.35 -2.77
N SER A 9 14.18 -0.32 -1.93
CA SER A 9 13.43 -0.20 -0.67
C SER A 9 11.94 0.04 -0.90
N ALA A 10 11.10 -0.27 0.09
CA ALA A 10 9.68 0.09 0.05
C ALA A 10 9.48 1.60 -0.17
N GLY A 11 10.35 2.44 0.41
CA GLY A 11 10.33 3.89 0.22
C GLY A 11 10.59 4.33 -1.22
N PHE A 12 11.46 3.62 -1.95
CA PHE A 12 11.67 3.88 -3.38
C PHE A 12 10.38 3.67 -4.18
N TRP A 13 9.65 2.58 -3.93
CA TRP A 13 8.43 2.28 -4.68
C TRP A 13 7.30 3.26 -4.37
N VAL A 14 7.14 3.65 -3.10
CA VAL A 14 6.16 4.66 -2.70
C VAL A 14 6.50 6.03 -3.29
N SER A 15 7.79 6.39 -3.36
CA SER A 15 8.20 7.69 -3.89
C SER A 15 7.79 7.87 -5.36
N GLN A 16 7.74 6.79 -6.15
CA GLN A 16 7.29 6.81 -7.54
C GLN A 16 5.85 7.33 -7.70
N LEU A 17 5.00 7.16 -6.68
CA LEU A 17 3.63 7.66 -6.69
C LEU A 17 3.54 9.14 -6.27
N SER A 18 4.60 9.73 -5.73
CA SER A 18 4.57 11.10 -5.21
C SER A 18 4.43 12.16 -6.32
N LYS A 19 4.02 13.36 -5.93
CA LYS A 19 3.89 14.50 -6.87
C LYS A 19 5.21 14.86 -7.56
N HIS A 20 6.35 14.56 -6.94
CA HIS A 20 7.67 14.87 -7.48
C HIS A 20 7.94 14.13 -8.81
N TYR A 21 7.35 12.95 -8.98
CA TYR A 21 7.47 12.15 -10.20
C TYR A 21 6.26 12.29 -11.12
N GLU A 22 5.42 13.32 -10.93
CA GLU A 22 4.31 13.64 -11.84
C GLU A 22 4.85 14.22 -13.17
N ILE A 23 5.61 13.42 -13.91
CA ILE A 23 6.00 13.72 -15.29
C ILE A 23 4.76 13.52 -16.15
N ALA A 24 4.23 14.62 -16.69
CA ALA A 24 2.90 14.73 -17.29
C ALA A 24 2.53 13.65 -18.32
N HIS A 25 3.51 13.01 -18.96
CA HIS A 25 3.29 12.03 -20.03
C HIS A 25 3.53 10.57 -19.64
N VAL A 26 4.19 10.28 -18.52
CA VAL A 26 4.54 8.90 -18.13
C VAL A 26 3.52 8.35 -17.15
N TRP A 27 3.31 9.02 -16.01
CA TRP A 27 2.51 8.45 -14.92
C TRP A 27 1.00 8.58 -15.10
N ARG A 28 0.52 9.62 -15.80
CA ARG A 28 -0.92 9.83 -16.04
C ARG A 28 -1.56 8.71 -16.87
N ARG A 29 -0.82 8.07 -17.78
CA ARG A 29 -1.30 6.92 -18.56
C ARG A 29 -1.03 5.58 -17.88
N ASN A 30 0.04 5.50 -17.09
CA ASN A 30 0.46 4.23 -16.49
C ASN A 30 -0.29 3.89 -15.20
N LEU A 31 -0.91 4.86 -14.50
CA LEU A 31 -1.62 4.56 -13.25
C LEU A 31 -2.75 3.53 -13.44
N ALA A 32 -3.51 3.64 -14.53
CA ALA A 32 -4.55 2.68 -14.89
C ALA A 32 -3.98 1.30 -15.28
N GLN A 33 -2.69 1.21 -15.63
CA GLN A 33 -1.99 -0.05 -15.87
C GLN A 33 -1.45 -0.65 -14.56
N ILE A 34 -1.09 0.20 -13.60
CA ILE A 34 -0.61 -0.21 -12.27
C ILE A 34 -1.77 -0.69 -11.40
N PHE A 35 -2.88 0.05 -11.39
CA PHE A 35 -4.09 -0.27 -10.63
C PHE A 35 -5.27 -0.60 -11.56
N PRO A 36 -5.18 -1.67 -12.39
CA PRO A 36 -6.18 -1.96 -13.42
C PRO A 36 -7.56 -2.33 -12.85
N HIS A 37 -7.63 -2.64 -11.55
CA HIS A 37 -8.85 -3.11 -10.88
C HIS A 37 -9.52 -2.05 -9.99
N ASP A 38 -9.02 -0.81 -9.94
CA ASP A 38 -9.70 0.33 -9.31
C ASP A 38 -9.59 1.57 -10.20
N ARG A 39 -10.64 1.82 -11.01
CA ARG A 39 -10.68 2.95 -11.95
C ARG A 39 -10.89 4.32 -11.28
N VAL A 40 -11.27 4.34 -10.00
CA VAL A 40 -11.53 5.57 -9.24
C VAL A 40 -10.30 5.98 -8.44
N LEU A 41 -9.35 5.06 -8.22
CA LEU A 41 -8.10 5.33 -7.52
C LEU A 41 -7.19 6.22 -8.38
N ASP A 42 -7.07 7.48 -7.97
CA ASP A 42 -6.14 8.43 -8.57
C ASP A 42 -4.76 8.38 -7.91
N ARG A 43 -3.79 9.07 -8.52
CA ARG A 43 -2.40 9.10 -8.03
C ARG A 43 -2.31 9.65 -6.60
N PRO A 44 -2.92 10.81 -6.26
CA PRO A 44 -2.88 11.33 -4.90
C PRO A 44 -3.42 10.36 -3.86
N ALA A 45 -4.55 9.69 -4.12
CA ALA A 45 -5.11 8.71 -3.20
C ALA A 45 -4.20 7.48 -3.07
N ALA A 46 -3.70 6.94 -4.19
CA ALA A 46 -2.75 5.82 -4.17
C ALA A 46 -1.48 6.16 -3.38
N TRP A 47 -0.90 7.34 -3.61
CA TRP A 47 0.27 7.81 -2.88
C TRP A 47 -0.02 7.95 -1.38
N GLY A 48 -1.12 8.61 -1.01
CA GLY A 48 -1.47 8.82 0.40
C GLY A 48 -1.66 7.51 1.16
N ILE A 49 -2.31 6.51 0.55
CA ILE A 49 -2.43 5.18 1.16
C ILE A 49 -1.06 4.51 1.29
N CYS A 50 -0.27 4.47 0.21
CA CYS A 50 1.02 3.80 0.20
C CYS A 50 2.04 4.43 1.16
N ASP A 51 2.04 5.76 1.31
CA ASP A 51 2.89 6.51 2.24
C ASP A 51 2.54 6.20 3.70
N GLU A 52 1.25 6.10 3.99
CA GLU A 52 0.77 5.70 5.31
C GLU A 52 1.08 4.23 5.63
N MET A 53 1.04 3.35 4.62
CA MET A 53 1.48 1.95 4.77
C MET A 53 2.98 1.85 5.02
N LEU A 54 3.78 2.65 4.32
CA LEU A 54 5.22 2.73 4.54
C LEU A 54 5.54 3.20 5.96
N THR A 55 4.85 4.26 6.41
CA THR A 55 4.99 4.77 7.78
C THR A 55 4.60 3.70 8.79
N LEU A 56 3.44 3.06 8.65
CA LEU A 56 2.99 2.00 9.55
C LEU A 56 4.00 0.83 9.60
N ARG A 57 4.48 0.35 8.45
CA ARG A 57 5.50 -0.71 8.37
C ARG A 57 6.76 -0.30 9.13
N ASN A 58 7.24 0.92 8.94
CA ASN A 58 8.45 1.40 9.59
C ASN A 58 8.26 1.47 11.11
N ARG A 59 7.13 2.01 11.59
CA ARG A 59 6.79 2.01 13.02
C ARG A 59 6.79 0.61 13.62
N ILE A 60 6.19 -0.37 12.93
CA ILE A 60 6.18 -1.78 13.35
C ILE A 60 7.61 -2.33 13.43
N ALA A 61 8.43 -2.12 12.40
CA ALA A 61 9.82 -2.58 12.37
C ALA A 61 10.69 -1.94 13.47
N HIS A 62 10.41 -0.68 13.82
CA HIS A 62 11.05 0.05 14.91
C HIS A 62 10.41 -0.23 16.29
N HIS A 63 9.41 -1.12 16.38
CA HIS A 63 8.67 -1.43 17.61
C HIS A 63 8.04 -0.20 18.29
N GLU A 64 7.63 0.79 17.50
CA GLU A 64 6.93 1.96 17.99
C GLU A 64 5.47 1.65 18.37
N PRO A 65 4.86 2.41 19.29
CA PRO A 65 3.43 2.29 19.56
C PRO A 65 2.59 2.61 18.32
N ILE A 66 1.60 1.78 18.01
CA ILE A 66 0.70 1.94 16.84
C ILE A 66 -0.80 1.89 17.18
N PHE A 67 -1.17 1.54 18.41
CA PHE A 67 -2.58 1.32 18.77
C PHE A 67 -3.44 2.59 18.78
N HIS A 68 -2.82 3.77 18.79
CA HIS A 68 -3.50 5.06 18.66
C HIS A 68 -3.82 5.42 17.20
N LEU A 69 -3.27 4.68 16.22
CA LEU A 69 -3.54 4.89 14.80
C LEU A 69 -4.88 4.26 14.41
N PRO A 70 -5.53 4.71 13.32
CA PRO A 70 -6.79 4.13 12.84
C PRO A 70 -6.56 2.80 12.11
N LEU A 71 -6.04 1.79 12.81
CA LEU A 71 -5.52 0.55 12.21
C LEU A 71 -6.55 -0.24 11.41
N GLU A 72 -7.84 -0.17 11.76
CA GLU A 72 -8.89 -0.78 10.94
C GLU A 72 -9.05 -0.08 9.59
N GLN A 73 -8.97 1.27 9.55
CA GLN A 73 -8.95 2.01 8.29
C GLN A 73 -7.67 1.69 7.50
N ARG A 74 -6.51 1.65 8.16
CA ARG A 74 -5.25 1.26 7.50
C ARG A 74 -5.32 -0.12 6.86
N TYR A 75 -5.96 -1.07 7.54
CA TYR A 75 -6.20 -2.41 6.99
C TYR A 75 -7.11 -2.36 5.75
N ARG A 76 -8.22 -1.60 5.79
CA ARG A 76 -9.09 -1.41 4.62
C ARG A 76 -8.35 -0.77 3.45
N ASP A 77 -7.54 0.25 3.72
CA ASP A 77 -6.75 0.94 2.71
C ASP A 77 -5.72 -0.01 2.05
N LEU A 78 -5.05 -0.84 2.85
CA LEU A 78 -4.15 -1.88 2.35
C LEU A 78 -4.90 -2.88 1.45
N GLN A 79 -6.04 -3.40 1.89
CA GLN A 79 -6.85 -4.31 1.09
C GLN A 79 -7.28 -3.67 -0.24
N ARG A 80 -7.68 -2.39 -0.22
CA ARG A 80 -8.02 -1.65 -1.45
C ARG A 80 -6.85 -1.57 -2.43
N ILE A 81 -5.65 -1.20 -1.97
CA ILE A 81 -4.46 -1.11 -2.84
C ILE A 81 -4.10 -2.48 -3.42
N VAL A 82 -4.11 -3.54 -2.60
CA VAL A 82 -3.80 -4.89 -3.06
C VAL A 82 -4.85 -5.37 -4.07
N ALA A 83 -6.14 -5.12 -3.83
CA ALA A 83 -7.22 -5.45 -4.76
C ALA A 83 -7.09 -4.69 -6.08
N ALA A 84 -6.74 -3.40 -6.02
CA ALA A 84 -6.52 -2.55 -7.18
C ALA A 84 -5.35 -3.05 -8.05
N LEU A 85 -4.30 -3.57 -7.43
CA LEU A 85 -3.14 -4.19 -8.10
C LEU A 85 -3.48 -5.57 -8.69
N CYS A 86 -4.01 -6.48 -7.87
CA CYS A 86 -4.23 -7.87 -8.24
C CYS A 86 -5.28 -8.53 -7.32
N PRO A 87 -6.49 -8.84 -7.84
CA PRO A 87 -7.54 -9.52 -7.08
C PRO A 87 -7.11 -10.87 -6.51
N GLY A 88 -6.24 -11.62 -7.23
CA GLY A 88 -5.71 -12.88 -6.74
C GLY A 88 -4.81 -12.71 -5.51
N THR A 89 -3.93 -11.72 -5.52
CA THR A 89 -3.09 -11.38 -4.36
C THR A 89 -3.94 -10.88 -3.19
N HIS A 90 -4.99 -10.10 -3.47
CA HIS A 90 -5.95 -9.67 -2.46
C HIS A 90 -6.64 -10.85 -1.79
N ALA A 91 -7.22 -11.77 -2.58
CA ALA A 91 -7.87 -12.95 -2.05
C ALA A 91 -6.91 -13.81 -1.21
N PHE A 92 -5.67 -13.97 -1.66
CA PHE A 92 -4.63 -14.65 -0.90
C PHE A 92 -4.33 -13.93 0.42
N ALA A 93 -4.11 -12.61 0.39
CA ALA A 93 -3.81 -11.82 1.58
C ALA A 93 -4.95 -11.80 2.59
N GLU A 94 -6.20 -11.70 2.12
CA GLU A 94 -7.40 -11.75 2.94
C GLU A 94 -7.54 -13.11 3.64
N ALA A 95 -7.41 -14.21 2.90
CA ALA A 95 -7.55 -15.57 3.44
C ALA A 95 -6.50 -15.91 4.51
N HIS A 96 -5.34 -15.25 4.49
CA HIS A 96 -4.23 -15.51 5.42
C HIS A 96 -4.05 -14.41 6.48
N SER A 97 -4.87 -13.36 6.46
CA SER A 97 -4.79 -12.29 7.45
C SER A 97 -5.66 -12.58 8.66
N ASN A 98 -5.06 -12.61 9.85
CA ASN A 98 -5.77 -12.73 11.12
C ASN A 98 -6.03 -11.37 11.79
N PHE A 99 -5.75 -10.23 11.11
CA PHE A 99 -5.80 -8.90 11.71
C PHE A 99 -7.15 -8.60 12.35
N ARG A 100 -8.26 -8.82 11.63
CA ARG A 100 -9.62 -8.53 12.15
C ARG A 100 -9.92 -9.35 13.41
N MET A 101 -9.60 -10.65 13.38
CA MET A 101 -9.81 -11.53 14.52
C MET A 101 -9.05 -11.03 15.75
N VAL A 102 -7.76 -10.72 15.61
CA VAL A 102 -6.92 -10.20 16.70
C VAL A 102 -7.38 -8.82 17.17
N TRP A 103 -7.76 -7.94 16.24
CA TRP A 103 -8.18 -6.59 16.55
C TRP A 103 -9.52 -6.54 17.30
N HIS A 104 -10.46 -7.42 16.97
CA HIS A 104 -11.76 -7.50 17.65
C HIS A 104 -11.71 -8.31 18.95
N ALA A 105 -10.73 -9.20 19.11
CA ALA A 105 -10.50 -9.95 20.34
C ALA A 105 -9.75 -9.14 21.43
N ARG A 106 -9.67 -7.81 21.29
CA ARG A 106 -9.15 -6.93 22.34
C ARG A 106 -9.97 -7.15 23.62
N PRO A 107 -9.32 -7.28 24.79
CA PRO A 107 -10.03 -7.35 26.06
C PRO A 107 -10.85 -6.08 26.34
#